data_AF-A0A7U7J013-F1
#
_entry.id   AF-A0A7U7J013-F1
#
_cell.length_a   1.000
_cell.length_b   1.000
_cell.length_c   1.000
_cell.angle_alpha   90.00
_cell.angle_beta   90.00
_cell.angle_gamma   90.00
#
_symmetry.space_group_name_H-M   'P 1'
#
loop_
_entity.id
_entity.type
_entity.pdbx_description
1 polymer ?
#
loop_
_entity_poly.entity_id
_entity_poly.type
_entity_poly.pdbx_seq_one_letter_code
_entity_poly.pdbx_strand_id
1 'polypeptide(L)' 'MAPAPPPAGLLAGLALCLLAGCNQPPFRPLCPALVHYSPEEERAVARELHLHPDLKETPLFLLDYGNERHEIQKICS' A
#
# COMPACT_ATOMS: atom_id res chain seq x y z
N MET A 1 25.94 47.84 -19.64
CA MET A 1 24.66 47.98 -18.92
C MET A 1 24.26 46.59 -18.46
N ALA A 2 24.34 46.27 -17.17
CA ALA A 2 23.96 44.95 -16.65
C ALA A 2 22.46 44.94 -16.29
N PRO A 3 21.73 43.84 -16.51
CA PRO A 3 20.31 43.75 -16.18
C PRO A 3 20.09 43.77 -14.67
N ALA A 4 19.02 44.44 -14.24
CA ALA A 4 18.65 44.56 -12.83
C ALA A 4 18.27 43.18 -12.24
N PRO A 5 18.65 42.90 -10.98
CA PRO A 5 18.31 41.62 -10.34
C PRO A 5 16.79 41.50 -10.16
N PRO A 6 16.24 40.27 -10.25
CA PRO A 6 14.81 40.03 -10.06
C PRO A 6 14.36 40.45 -8.66
N PRO A 7 13.10 40.91 -8.49
CA PRO A 7 12.59 41.34 -7.21
C PRO A 7 12.59 40.15 -6.24
N ALA A 8 13.10 40.37 -5.02
CA ALA A 8 13.29 39.33 -4.00
C ALA A 8 12.02 38.49 -3.72
N GLY A 9 10.83 39.06 -3.94
CA GLY A 9 9.55 38.36 -3.80
C GLY A 9 9.34 37.19 -4.78
N LEU A 10 9.93 37.26 -5.99
CA LEU A 10 9.80 36.19 -6.99
C LEU A 10 10.65 34.97 -6.60
N LEU A 11 11.86 35.22 -6.08
CA LEU A 11 12.77 34.18 -5.60
C LEU A 11 12.22 33.49 -4.35
N ALA A 12 11.61 34.25 -3.44
CA ALA A 12 10.97 33.70 -2.25
C ALA A 12 9.74 32.82 -2.60
N GLY A 13 8.91 33.25 -3.55
CA GLY A 13 7.76 32.47 -4.02
C GLY A 13 8.18 31.15 -4.68
N LEU A 14 9.19 31.18 -5.55
CA LEU A 14 9.75 29.97 -6.17
C LEU A 14 10.34 29.00 -5.13
N ALA A 15 11.05 29.52 -4.12
CA ALA A 15 11.60 28.70 -3.05
C ALA A 15 10.49 28.02 -2.22
N LEU A 16 9.39 28.72 -1.93
CA LEU A 16 8.23 28.16 -1.23
C LEU A 16 7.53 27.07 -2.07
N CYS A 17 7.39 27.26 -3.38
CA CYS A 17 6.83 26.24 -4.27
C CYS A 17 7.71 24.99 -4.37
N LEU A 18 9.03 25.16 -4.42
CA LEU A 18 9.98 24.04 -4.43
C LEU A 18 9.94 23.25 -3.11
N LEU A 19 9.82 23.94 -1.97
CA LEU A 19 9.68 23.30 -0.66
C LEU A 19 8.35 22.55 -0.49
N ALA A 20 7.26 23.07 -1.07
CA ALA A 20 5.95 22.42 -1.05
C ALA A 20 5.91 21.12 -1.89
N GLY A 21 6.66 21.05 -2.99
CA GLY A 21 6.77 19.84 -3.81
C GLY A 21 7.54 18.70 -3.13
N CYS A 22 8.48 19.02 -2.24
CA CYS A 22 9.34 18.03 -1.57
C CYS A 22 8.68 17.30 -0.39
N ASN A 23 7.53 17.77 0.10
CA ASN A 23 6.86 17.19 1.27
C ASN A 23 5.46 16.67 0.93
N GLN A 24 5.30 16.04 -0.25
CA GLN A 24 4.06 15.36 -0.55
C GLN A 24 3.84 14.26 0.52
N PRO A 25 2.71 14.30 1.28
CA PRO A 25 2.43 13.26 2.24
C PRO A 25 2.35 11.92 1.50
N PRO A 26 2.89 10.83 2.07
CA PRO A 26 2.80 9.52 1.44
C PRO A 26 1.32 9.19 1.20
N PHE A 27 0.98 8.85 -0.04
CA PHE A 27 -0.36 8.39 -0.37
C PHE A 27 -0.67 7.13 0.44
N ARG A 28 -1.69 7.21 1.29
CA ARG A 28 -2.21 6.07 2.06
C ARG A 28 -3.61 5.77 1.52
N PRO A 29 -3.79 4.70 0.73
CA PRO A 29 -5.12 4.33 0.28
C PRO A 29 -5.99 3.99 1.50
N LEU A 30 -7.27 4.34 1.45
CA LEU A 30 -8.24 3.98 2.49
C LEU A 30 -8.42 2.46 2.58
N CYS A 31 -8.37 1.81 1.42
CA CYS A 31 -8.47 0.36 1.29
C CYS A 31 -7.08 -0.27 1.17
N PRO A 32 -6.78 -1.33 1.92
CA PRO A 32 -5.52 -2.04 1.78
C PRO A 32 -5.46 -2.74 0.42
N ALA A 33 -4.25 -2.83 -0.14
CA ALA A 33 -4.03 -3.64 -1.32
C ALA A 33 -4.17 -5.13 -0.96
N LEU A 34 -5.07 -5.84 -1.63
CA LEU A 34 -5.23 -7.27 -1.46
C LEU A 34 -4.46 -8.01 -2.54
N VAL A 35 -3.58 -8.94 -2.12
CA VAL A 35 -2.90 -9.85 -3.05
C VAL A 35 -3.92 -10.80 -3.63
N HIS A 36 -4.09 -10.84 -4.94
CA HIS A 36 -5.01 -11.77 -5.59
C HIS A 36 -4.38 -13.17 -5.65
N TYR A 37 -5.12 -14.18 -5.21
CA TYR A 37 -4.77 -15.59 -5.39
C TYR A 37 -5.84 -16.24 -6.25
N SER A 38 -5.41 -17.02 -7.24
CA SER A 38 -6.29 -17.87 -8.02
C SER A 38 -6.80 -19.04 -7.16
N PRO A 39 -7.96 -19.62 -7.50
CA PRO A 39 -8.45 -20.82 -6.83
C PRO A 39 -7.46 -21.99 -6.89
N GLU A 40 -6.61 -22.06 -7.92
CA GLU A 40 -5.56 -23.07 -8.06
C GLU A 40 -4.44 -22.88 -7.03
N GLU A 41 -3.98 -21.64 -6.82
CA GLU A 41 -2.95 -21.28 -5.84
C GLU A 41 -3.43 -21.56 -4.41
N GLU A 42 -4.67 -21.17 -4.08
CA GLU A 42 -5.24 -21.42 -2.76
C GLU A 42 -5.31 -22.92 -2.44
N ARG A 43 -5.75 -23.74 -3.40
CA ARG A 43 -5.78 -25.21 -3.24
C ARG A 43 -4.37 -25.80 -3.11
N ALA A 44 -3.37 -25.24 -3.79
CA ALA A 44 -2.00 -25.71 -3.70
C ALA A 44 -1.42 -25.47 -2.31
N VAL A 45 -1.58 -24.26 -1.78
CA VAL A 45 -1.15 -23.90 -0.41
C VAL A 45 -1.86 -24.74 0.63
N ALA A 46 -3.18 -24.96 0.50
CA ALA A 46 -3.92 -25.80 1.43
C ALA A 46 -3.38 -27.24 1.49
N ARG A 47 -2.99 -27.81 0.33
CA ARG A 47 -2.35 -29.13 0.28
C ARG A 47 -0.97 -29.12 0.95
N GLU A 48 -0.15 -28.11 0.66
CA GLU A 48 1.17 -27.96 1.27
C GLU A 48 1.05 -27.92 2.79
N LEU A 49 0.21 -27.03 3.34
CA LEU A 49 -0.01 -26.93 4.79
C LEU A 49 -0.43 -28.25 5.44
N HIS A 50 -1.21 -29.07 4.75
CA HIS A 50 -1.62 -30.37 5.27
C HIS A 50 -0.47 -31.38 5.35
N LEU A 51 0.56 -31.23 4.51
CA LEU A 51 1.74 -32.09 4.50
C LEU A 51 2.78 -31.70 5.55
N HIS A 52 2.63 -30.54 6.21
CA HIS A 52 3.56 -29.99 7.19
C HIS A 52 2.97 -30.07 8.62
N PRO A 53 3.22 -31.17 9.37
CA PRO A 53 2.64 -31.37 10.71
C PRO A 53 3.13 -30.34 11.74
N ASP A 54 4.26 -29.69 11.49
CA ASP A 54 4.78 -28.57 12.27
C ASP A 54 3.94 -27.29 12.12
N LEU A 55 3.15 -27.17 11.05
CA LEU A 55 2.30 -26.03 10.72
C LEU A 55 0.81 -26.26 11.09
N LYS A 56 0.53 -27.18 12.01
CA LYS A 56 -0.86 -27.58 12.38
C LYS A 56 -1.81 -26.42 12.74
N GLU A 57 -1.30 -25.32 13.29
CA GLU A 57 -2.11 -24.16 13.69
C GLU A 57 -2.25 -23.12 12.56
N THR A 58 -1.36 -23.15 11.57
CA THR A 58 -1.35 -22.18 10.45
C THR A 58 -2.68 -22.14 9.68
N PRO A 59 -3.34 -23.27 9.36
CA PRO A 59 -4.67 -23.25 8.75
C PRO A 59 -5.72 -22.48 9.56
N LEU A 60 -5.65 -22.49 10.90
CA LEU A 60 -6.58 -21.75 11.75
C LEU A 60 -6.40 -20.24 11.57
N PHE A 61 -5.17 -19.75 11.58
CA PHE A 61 -4.87 -18.33 11.35
C PHE A 61 -5.25 -17.87 9.94
N LEU A 62 -5.08 -18.74 8.94
CA LEU A 62 -5.43 -18.42 7.56
C LEU A 62 -6.95 -18.35 7.34
N LEU A 63 -7.74 -19.06 8.15
CA LEU A 63 -9.20 -18.94 8.12
C LEU A 63 -9.64 -17.53 8.54
N ASP A 64 -9.13 -17.03 9.67
CA ASP A 64 -9.43 -15.68 10.17
C ASP A 64 -8.96 -14.62 9.17
N TYR A 65 -7.75 -14.77 8.63
CA TYR A 65 -7.23 -13.91 7.58
C TYR A 65 -8.12 -13.91 6.32
N GLY A 66 -8.64 -15.07 5.92
CA GLY A 66 -9.59 -15.18 4.81
C GLY A 66 -10.88 -14.41 5.07
N ASN A 67 -11.42 -14.50 6.28
CA ASN A 67 -12.62 -13.74 6.69
C ASN A 67 -12.37 -12.23 6.64
N GLU A 68 -11.27 -11.74 7.20
CA GLU A 68 -10.91 -10.32 7.17
C GLU A 68 -10.78 -9.81 5.73
N ARG A 69 -10.13 -10.58 4.85
CA ARG A 69 -10.02 -10.25 3.43
C ARG A 69 -11.38 -10.16 2.75
N HIS A 70 -12.29 -11.09 3.06
CA HIS A 70 -13.64 -11.07 2.49
C HIS A 70 -14.42 -9.82 2.92
N GLU A 71 -14.30 -9.40 4.18
CA GLU A 71 -14.93 -8.16 4.65
C GLU A 71 -14.32 -6.91 3.99
N ILE A 72 -12.99 -6.87 3.82
CA ILE A 72 -12.34 -5.79 3.06
C ILE A 72 -12.88 -5.75 1.63
N GLN A 73 -12.99 -6.89 0.94
CA GLN A 73 -13.52 -6.95 -0.42
C GLN A 73 -14.95 -6.39 -0.50
N LYS A 74 -15.82 -6.70 0.46
CA LYS A 74 -17.19 -6.14 0.51
C LYS A 74 -17.22 -4.61 0.62
N ILE A 75 -16.24 -4.03 1.32
CA ILE A 75 -16.18 -2.57 1.59
C ILE A 75 -15.47 -1.83 0.45
N CYS A 76 -14.50 -2.47 -0.19
CA CYS A 76 -13.50 -1.84 -1.06
C CYS A 76 -13.50 -2.31 -2.52
N SER A 77 -14.40 -3.21 -2.93
CA SER A 77 -14.56 -3.73 -4.31
C SER A 77 -15.98 -3.53 -4.81
#